data_AF-A0A962UXQ6-F1
#
_entry.id   AF-A0A962UXQ6-F1
#
_cell.length_a   1.000
_cell.length_b   1.000
_cell.length_c   1.000
_cell.angle_alpha   90.00
_cell.angle_beta   90.00
_cell.angle_gamma   90.00
#
_symmetry.space_group_name_H-M   'P 1'
#
loop_
_entity.id
_entity.type
_entity.pdbx_description
1 polymer ?
#
loop_
_entity_poly.entity_id
_entity_poly.type
_entity_poly.pdbx_seq_one_letter_code
_entity_poly.pdbx_strand_id
1 'polypeptide(L)'
;RFARDGAAEELDLDDTIRATARQAGLLDIKMVPERHNAVKVLLFFDVGGSMDDHIQVCEELFSAARTEFKHLEYYYFHNCLYESVWRDNRRRYTERTPTWQIMHTYASDYKLIFVGDATMSPYEISYAGGSVEHMNQEPGAVWIKRMLETYPHAIWLNPQPVSMWEHTPSIKIIRQLLDERMFPLSLDGLDEGIKALKHRI
;
A
#
# COMPACT_ATOMS: atom_id res chain seq x y z
N ARG A 1 -11.94 -41.59 9.86
CA ARG A 1 -10.73 -41.15 9.13
C ARG A 1 -10.86 -39.64 8.95
N PHE A 2 -10.19 -38.85 9.80
CA PHE A 2 -10.21 -37.39 9.74
C PHE A 2 -8.82 -36.93 9.29
N ALA A 3 -8.74 -36.39 8.08
CA ALA A 3 -7.56 -35.67 7.61
C ALA A 3 -7.52 -34.34 8.37
N ARG A 4 -6.52 -34.18 9.24
CA ARG A 4 -6.08 -32.87 9.74
C ARG A 4 -5.03 -32.38 8.74
N ASP A 5 -5.41 -31.51 7.83
CA ASP A 5 -4.46 -30.61 7.20
C ASP A 5 -4.02 -29.61 8.29
N GLY A 6 -2.92 -29.96 8.97
CA GLY A 6 -2.20 -29.03 9.82
C GLY A 6 -1.56 -27.96 8.95
N ALA A 7 -1.53 -26.71 9.43
CA ALA A 7 -0.81 -25.63 8.77
C ALA A 7 0.60 -26.09 8.38
N ALA A 8 1.14 -25.59 7.26
CA ALA A 8 2.54 -25.81 6.93
C ALA A 8 3.38 -25.37 8.15
N GLU A 9 4.11 -26.31 8.71
CA GLU A 9 4.96 -26.06 9.87
C GLU A 9 6.39 -25.84 9.38
N GLU A 10 7.01 -24.74 9.81
CA GLU A 10 8.43 -24.45 9.55
C GLU A 10 9.27 -24.95 10.73
N LEU A 11 10.52 -25.34 10.43
CA LEU A 11 11.50 -25.73 11.43
C LEU A 11 11.98 -24.51 12.22
N ASP A 12 11.66 -24.44 13.51
CA ASP A 12 12.25 -23.46 14.42
C ASP A 12 13.65 -23.93 14.82
N LEU A 13 14.66 -23.47 14.06
CA LEU A 13 16.06 -23.83 14.28
C LEU A 13 16.56 -23.44 15.69
N ASP A 14 16.21 -22.26 16.18
CA ASP A 14 16.72 -21.75 17.45
C ASP A 14 16.15 -22.52 18.65
N ASP A 15 14.86 -22.84 18.60
CA ASP A 15 14.22 -23.61 19.65
C ASP A 15 14.56 -25.10 19.54
N THR A 16 14.73 -25.62 18.32
CA THR A 16 15.29 -26.96 18.07
C THR A 16 16.70 -27.11 18.65
N ILE A 17 17.59 -26.15 18.42
CA ILE A 17 18.96 -26.17 18.96
C ILE A 17 18.94 -26.13 20.49
N ARG A 18 18.12 -25.26 21.09
CA ARG A 18 17.99 -25.15 22.55
C ARG A 18 17.38 -26.40 23.18
N ALA A 19 16.34 -26.96 22.58
CA ALA A 19 15.71 -28.19 23.06
C ALA A 19 16.66 -29.38 22.97
N THR A 20 17.35 -29.52 21.84
CA THR A 20 18.37 -30.55 21.60
C THR A 20 19.54 -30.43 22.59
N ALA A 21 20.02 -29.21 22.86
CA ALA A 21 21.08 -28.97 23.84
C ALA A 21 20.64 -29.31 25.27
N ARG A 22 19.38 -29.04 25.63
CA ARG A 22 18.81 -29.39 26.95
C ARG A 22 18.56 -30.89 27.12
N GLN A 23 18.40 -31.63 26.03
CA GLN A 23 18.24 -33.08 26.01
C GLN A 23 19.56 -33.84 25.84
N ALA A 24 20.68 -33.25 26.29
CA ALA A 24 22.01 -33.85 26.25
C ALA A 24 22.44 -34.32 24.83
N GLY A 25 21.99 -33.61 23.80
CA GLY A 25 22.33 -33.87 22.41
C GLY A 25 21.36 -34.82 21.68
N LEU A 26 20.26 -35.24 22.32
CA LEU A 26 19.17 -35.91 21.61
C LEU A 26 18.40 -34.89 20.78
N LEU A 27 18.31 -35.09 19.46
CA LEU A 27 17.67 -34.16 18.53
C LEU A 27 16.17 -34.02 18.84
N ASP A 28 15.75 -32.82 19.23
CA ASP A 28 14.36 -32.45 19.53
C ASP A 28 13.90 -31.35 18.57
N ILE A 29 13.29 -31.79 17.47
CA ILE A 29 12.83 -30.93 16.38
C ILE A 29 11.59 -30.15 16.83
N LYS A 30 11.70 -28.82 16.87
CA LYS A 30 10.58 -27.91 17.13
C LYS A 30 10.06 -27.36 15.82
N MET A 31 8.80 -27.67 15.57
CA MET A 31 8.04 -27.17 14.43
C MET A 31 7.14 -26.03 14.94
N VAL A 32 7.09 -24.94 14.20
CA VAL A 32 6.21 -23.79 14.48
C VAL A 32 5.31 -23.53 13.27
N PRO A 33 4.09 -23.02 13.46
CA PRO A 33 3.27 -22.59 12.33
C PRO A 33 4.05 -21.57 11.50
N GLU A 34 4.15 -21.80 10.20
CA GLU A 34 4.75 -20.85 9.27
C GLU A 34 4.07 -19.48 9.44
N ARG A 35 4.86 -18.42 9.69
CA ARG A 35 4.32 -17.07 9.91
C ARG A 35 3.84 -16.49 8.59
N HIS A 36 2.70 -16.95 8.07
CA HIS A 36 2.01 -16.25 7.00
C HIS A 36 1.65 -14.85 7.51
N ASN A 37 2.22 -13.82 6.88
CA ASN A 37 1.90 -12.44 7.18
C ASN A 37 0.40 -12.20 6.95
N ALA A 38 -0.36 -12.08 8.05
CA ALA A 38 -1.79 -11.79 8.04
C ALA A 38 -2.11 -10.34 7.62
N VAL A 39 -1.18 -9.67 6.94
CA VAL A 39 -1.27 -8.27 6.56
C VAL A 39 -2.27 -8.14 5.41
N LYS A 40 -3.24 -7.25 5.59
CA LYS A 40 -4.22 -6.89 4.58
C LYS A 40 -3.81 -5.56 3.98
N VAL A 41 -3.77 -5.44 2.67
CA VAL A 41 -3.24 -4.25 2.00
C VAL A 41 -4.21 -3.75 0.93
N LEU A 42 -4.44 -2.43 0.91
CA LEU A 42 -5.07 -1.69 -0.17
C LEU A 42 -4.01 -0.90 -0.92
N LEU A 43 -3.83 -1.20 -2.19
CA LEU A 43 -2.91 -0.48 -3.08
C LEU A 43 -3.68 0.47 -3.98
N PHE A 44 -3.15 1.67 -4.13
CA PHE A 44 -3.68 2.68 -5.03
C PHE A 44 -2.57 3.14 -5.95
N PHE A 45 -2.70 2.86 -7.24
CA PHE A 45 -1.77 3.25 -8.27
C PHE A 45 -2.25 4.52 -8.97
N ASP A 46 -1.38 5.51 -9.01
CA ASP A 46 -1.54 6.67 -9.88
C ASP A 46 -1.28 6.25 -11.34
N VAL A 47 -2.18 6.65 -12.24
CA VAL A 47 -2.11 6.33 -13.66
C VAL A 47 -2.20 7.57 -14.53
N GLY A 48 -1.34 7.62 -15.55
CA GLY A 48 -1.30 8.68 -16.55
C GLY A 48 -0.01 9.48 -16.52
N GLY A 49 0.39 9.96 -17.70
CA GLY A 49 1.46 10.93 -17.86
C GLY A 49 2.82 10.36 -17.43
N SER A 50 3.43 10.97 -16.42
CA SER A 50 4.76 10.59 -15.92
C SER A 50 4.78 9.28 -15.12
N MET A 51 3.62 8.70 -14.80
CA MET A 51 3.53 7.39 -14.16
C MET A 51 3.52 6.21 -15.14
N ASP A 52 3.29 6.44 -16.44
CA ASP A 52 3.08 5.36 -17.42
C ASP A 52 4.25 4.36 -17.48
N ASP A 53 5.50 4.85 -17.36
CA ASP A 53 6.70 4.02 -17.35
C ASP A 53 6.91 3.23 -16.03
N HIS A 54 6.24 3.64 -14.95
CA HIS A 54 6.40 3.06 -13.62
C HIS A 54 5.32 2.03 -13.26
N ILE A 55 4.10 2.18 -13.80
CA ILE A 55 2.93 1.37 -13.41
C ILE A 55 3.18 -0.13 -13.61
N GLN A 56 3.67 -0.55 -14.78
CA GLN A 56 3.84 -1.98 -15.08
C GLN A 56 4.82 -2.64 -14.10
N VAL A 57 5.94 -1.99 -13.80
CA VAL A 57 6.94 -2.52 -12.87
C VAL A 57 6.38 -2.57 -11.45
N CYS A 58 5.61 -1.56 -11.04
CA CYS A 58 4.98 -1.55 -9.72
C CYS A 58 3.93 -2.66 -9.59
N GLU A 59 3.08 -2.84 -10.60
CA GLU A 59 2.10 -3.92 -10.65
C GLU A 59 2.77 -5.29 -10.58
N GLU A 60 3.82 -5.51 -11.36
CA GLU A 60 4.58 -6.76 -11.35
C GLU A 60 5.21 -7.03 -9.98
N LEU A 61 5.82 -6.02 -9.35
CA LEU A 61 6.41 -6.13 -8.01
C LEU A 61 5.37 -6.56 -6.96
N PHE A 62 4.23 -5.88 -6.91
CA PHE A 62 3.19 -6.17 -5.91
C PHE A 62 2.38 -7.44 -6.24
N SER A 63 2.26 -7.79 -7.52
CA SER A 63 1.69 -9.07 -7.95
C SER A 63 2.60 -10.24 -7.57
N ALA A 64 3.91 -10.10 -7.76
CA ALA A 64 4.91 -11.09 -7.33
C ALA A 64 4.92 -11.25 -5.80
N ALA A 65 4.76 -10.16 -5.05
CA ALA A 65 4.65 -10.18 -3.59
C ALA A 65 3.27 -10.61 -3.07
N ARG A 66 2.30 -10.95 -3.93
CA ARG A 66 0.92 -11.25 -3.52
C ARG A 66 0.81 -12.44 -2.56
N THR A 67 1.70 -13.43 -2.68
CA THR A 67 1.74 -14.59 -1.78
C THR A 67 2.12 -14.22 -0.35
N GLU A 68 2.82 -13.09 -0.17
CA GLU A 68 3.21 -12.58 1.15
C GLU A 68 2.06 -11.88 1.89
N PHE A 69 0.95 -11.59 1.20
CA PHE A 69 -0.19 -10.87 1.75
C PHE A 69 -1.43 -11.76 1.81
N LYS A 70 -2.03 -11.86 3.00
CA LYS A 70 -3.30 -12.59 3.19
C LYS A 70 -4.44 -12.01 2.33
N HIS A 71 -4.49 -10.69 2.21
CA HIS A 71 -5.43 -9.97 1.34
C HIS A 71 -4.71 -8.81 0.67
N LEU A 72 -4.74 -8.77 -0.66
CA LEU A 72 -4.19 -7.69 -1.47
C LEU A 72 -5.25 -7.27 -2.49
N GLU A 73 -5.76 -6.04 -2.35
CA GLU A 73 -6.65 -5.41 -3.31
C GLU A 73 -5.96 -4.16 -3.85
N TYR A 74 -6.12 -3.90 -5.14
CA TYR A 74 -5.53 -2.75 -5.79
C TYR A 74 -6.57 -1.98 -6.62
N TYR A 75 -6.32 -0.68 -6.74
CA TYR A 75 -7.15 0.28 -7.43
C TYR A 75 -6.27 1.30 -8.14
N TYR A 76 -6.84 1.96 -9.14
CA TYR A 76 -6.17 3.01 -9.91
C TYR A 76 -6.88 4.36 -9.72
N PHE A 77 -6.13 5.45 -9.69
CA PHE A 77 -6.60 6.83 -9.69
C PHE A 77 -5.69 7.69 -10.58
N HIS A 78 -6.09 8.91 -10.97
CA HIS A 78 -5.31 9.76 -11.87
C HIS A 78 -4.94 11.06 -11.15
N ASN A 79 -3.65 11.29 -10.95
CA ASN A 79 -3.01 12.36 -10.19
C ASN A 79 -3.40 12.40 -8.70
N CYS A 80 -4.67 12.60 -8.38
CA CYS A 80 -5.17 12.66 -7.01
C CYS A 80 -6.38 11.73 -6.81
N LEU A 81 -6.57 11.25 -5.58
CA LEU A 81 -7.74 10.49 -5.21
C LEU A 81 -8.97 11.40 -5.05
N TYR A 82 -10.09 10.98 -5.63
CA TYR A 82 -11.38 11.66 -5.52
C TYR A 82 -12.54 10.68 -5.19
N GLU A 83 -13.74 10.91 -5.72
CA GLU A 83 -14.96 10.14 -5.40
C GLU A 83 -15.02 8.74 -6.01
N SER A 84 -14.15 8.44 -6.98
CA SER A 84 -14.11 7.14 -7.63
C SER A 84 -12.70 6.75 -8.05
N VAL A 85 -12.48 5.44 -8.08
CA VAL A 85 -11.26 4.77 -8.58
C VAL A 85 -11.63 3.67 -9.56
N TRP A 86 -10.64 3.05 -10.19
CA TRP A 86 -10.84 1.97 -11.16
C TRP A 86 -10.18 0.67 -10.70
N ARG A 87 -10.73 -0.48 -11.11
CA ARG A 87 -10.08 -1.80 -10.91
C ARG A 87 -9.25 -2.23 -12.11
N ASP A 88 -9.52 -1.65 -13.28
CA ASP A 88 -8.80 -1.92 -14.52
C ASP A 88 -8.56 -0.58 -15.23
N ASN A 89 -7.27 -0.22 -15.39
CA ASN A 89 -6.87 1.01 -16.05
C ASN A 89 -7.43 1.11 -17.49
N ARG A 90 -7.54 -0.02 -18.21
CA ARG A 90 -8.08 -0.06 -19.59
C ARG A 90 -9.57 0.30 -19.63
N ARG A 91 -10.29 0.13 -18.51
CA ARG A 91 -11.73 0.37 -18.39
C ARG A 91 -12.07 1.60 -17.55
N ARG A 92 -11.12 2.52 -17.36
CA ARG A 92 -11.30 3.70 -16.48
C ARG A 92 -12.51 4.57 -16.81
N TYR A 93 -12.94 4.59 -18.07
CA TYR A 93 -14.11 5.37 -18.49
C TYR A 93 -15.45 4.64 -18.34
N THR A 94 -15.44 3.33 -18.13
CA THR A 94 -16.64 2.48 -18.14
C THR A 94 -16.95 1.84 -16.80
N GLU A 95 -15.94 1.53 -15.99
CA GLU A 95 -16.11 0.86 -14.70
C GLU A 95 -15.45 1.66 -13.58
N ARG A 96 -16.25 2.40 -12.82
CA ARG A 96 -15.81 3.21 -11.67
C ARG A 96 -16.32 2.60 -10.37
N THR A 97 -15.42 2.44 -9.40
CA THR A 97 -15.75 2.05 -8.02
C THR A 97 -15.77 3.32 -7.17
N PRO A 98 -16.88 3.66 -6.50
CA PRO A 98 -16.92 4.79 -5.59
C PRO A 98 -15.92 4.61 -4.43
N THR A 99 -15.12 5.62 -4.12
CA THR A 99 -14.13 5.58 -3.04
C THR A 99 -14.80 5.31 -1.68
N TRP A 100 -16.00 5.86 -1.48
CA TRP A 100 -16.82 5.53 -0.31
C TRP A 100 -17.08 4.04 -0.18
N GLN A 101 -17.35 3.33 -1.29
CA GLN A 101 -17.62 1.89 -1.22
C GLN A 101 -16.41 1.14 -0.66
N ILE A 102 -15.20 1.53 -1.03
CA ILE A 102 -13.95 0.94 -0.52
C ILE A 102 -13.87 1.16 0.99
N MET A 103 -14.06 2.40 1.45
CA MET A 103 -14.03 2.77 2.87
C MET A 103 -15.04 2.00 3.73
N HIS A 104 -16.20 1.65 3.17
CA HIS A 104 -17.23 0.86 3.87
C HIS A 104 -17.00 -0.66 3.77
N THR A 105 -16.29 -1.13 2.76
CA THR A 105 -16.07 -2.57 2.49
C THR A 105 -14.90 -3.10 3.29
N TYR A 106 -13.80 -2.35 3.35
CA TYR A 106 -12.56 -2.80 3.99
C TYR A 106 -12.40 -2.17 5.37
N ALA A 107 -12.19 -3.02 6.37
CA ALA A 107 -11.98 -2.59 7.74
C ALA A 107 -10.69 -1.75 7.90
N SER A 108 -10.64 -0.92 8.94
CA SER A 108 -9.53 -0.01 9.23
C SER A 108 -8.19 -0.69 9.56
N ASP A 109 -8.16 -2.02 9.66
CA ASP A 109 -6.93 -2.80 9.87
C ASP A 109 -6.13 -3.05 8.57
N TYR A 110 -6.70 -2.69 7.42
CA TYR A 110 -5.97 -2.66 6.16
C TYR A 110 -4.87 -1.60 6.17
N LYS A 111 -3.73 -1.96 5.60
CA LYS A 111 -2.60 -1.07 5.34
C LYS A 111 -2.79 -0.41 3.98
N LEU A 112 -2.75 0.91 3.94
CA LEU A 112 -2.97 1.70 2.74
C LEU A 112 -1.62 2.08 2.11
N ILE A 113 -1.43 1.77 0.84
CA ILE A 113 -0.24 2.14 0.08
C ILE A 113 -0.68 2.88 -1.17
N PHE A 114 -0.31 4.14 -1.27
CA PHE A 114 -0.36 4.88 -2.53
C PHE A 114 0.96 4.71 -3.27
N VAL A 115 0.91 4.60 -4.58
CA VAL A 115 2.07 4.56 -5.47
C VAL A 115 1.84 5.56 -6.58
N GLY A 116 2.62 6.62 -6.61
CA GLY A 116 2.42 7.72 -7.57
C GLY A 116 3.53 8.76 -7.48
N ASP A 117 3.78 9.49 -8.56
CA ASP A 117 4.79 10.54 -8.58
C ASP A 117 4.36 11.82 -7.86
N ALA A 118 3.06 11.93 -7.54
CA ALA A 118 2.44 13.09 -6.93
C ALA A 118 2.74 14.41 -7.70
N THR A 119 2.99 14.31 -9.00
CA THR A 119 3.36 15.43 -9.86
C THR A 119 2.13 15.90 -10.61
N MET A 120 1.50 16.95 -10.09
CA MET A 120 0.23 17.45 -10.61
C MET A 120 0.11 18.95 -10.34
N SER A 121 -0.94 19.59 -10.86
CA SER A 121 -1.27 20.95 -10.47
C SER A 121 -1.66 20.97 -8.98
N PRO A 122 -1.12 21.87 -8.13
CA PRO A 122 -1.56 21.99 -6.74
C PRO A 122 -3.08 22.18 -6.58
N TYR A 123 -3.73 22.76 -7.60
CA TYR A 123 -5.17 22.97 -7.63
C TYR A 123 -5.97 21.67 -7.63
N GLU A 124 -5.44 20.60 -8.22
CA GLU A 124 -6.05 19.25 -8.20
C GLU A 124 -6.23 18.76 -6.75
N ILE A 125 -5.30 19.12 -5.86
CA ILE A 125 -5.32 18.72 -4.47
C ILE A 125 -6.20 19.65 -3.63
N SER A 126 -6.06 20.97 -3.82
CA SER A 126 -6.58 21.96 -2.86
C SER A 126 -7.95 22.55 -3.17
N TYR A 127 -8.50 22.38 -4.39
CA TYR A 127 -9.77 23.01 -4.79
C TYR A 127 -10.80 22.03 -5.34
N ALA A 128 -12.09 22.36 -5.12
CA ALA A 128 -13.20 21.78 -5.86
C ALA A 128 -13.14 22.24 -7.33
N GLY A 129 -13.47 21.36 -8.26
CA GLY A 129 -13.29 21.57 -9.70
C GLY A 129 -11.84 21.57 -10.18
N GLY A 130 -10.88 21.20 -9.32
CA GLY A 130 -9.46 21.12 -9.65
C GLY A 130 -9.08 19.90 -10.48
N SER A 131 -9.87 18.82 -10.47
CA SER A 131 -9.61 17.58 -11.21
C SER A 131 -9.53 17.84 -12.72
N VAL A 132 -8.54 17.21 -13.37
CA VAL A 132 -8.36 17.27 -14.82
C VAL A 132 -9.30 16.34 -15.59
N GLU A 133 -9.93 15.38 -14.92
CA GLU A 133 -10.81 14.39 -15.56
C GLU A 133 -12.29 14.76 -15.51
N HIS A 134 -12.70 15.52 -14.49
CA HIS A 134 -14.10 15.87 -14.25
C HIS A 134 -14.24 17.03 -13.26
N MET A 135 -15.45 17.58 -13.14
CA MET A 135 -15.74 18.59 -12.13
C MET A 135 -15.98 17.93 -10.76
N ASN A 136 -14.93 17.81 -9.94
CA ASN A 136 -15.02 17.26 -8.58
C ASN A 136 -15.73 18.24 -7.63
N GLN A 137 -16.71 17.75 -6.87
CA GLN A 137 -17.42 18.56 -5.86
C GLN A 137 -16.54 18.92 -4.66
N GLU A 138 -15.61 18.04 -4.30
CA GLU A 138 -14.75 18.18 -3.13
C GLU A 138 -13.27 18.10 -3.51
N PRO A 139 -12.39 18.90 -2.88
CA PRO A 139 -10.94 18.84 -3.15
C PRO A 139 -10.34 17.46 -2.91
N GLY A 140 -9.28 17.11 -3.67
CA GLY A 140 -8.57 15.85 -3.51
C GLY A 140 -7.99 15.65 -2.10
N ALA A 141 -7.52 16.73 -1.46
CA ALA A 141 -7.06 16.71 -0.07
C ALA A 141 -8.12 16.21 0.92
N VAL A 142 -9.41 16.45 0.66
CA VAL A 142 -10.50 15.97 1.51
C VAL A 142 -10.62 14.45 1.41
N TRP A 143 -10.52 13.89 0.20
CA TRP A 143 -10.54 12.45 -0.03
C TRP A 143 -9.33 11.73 0.55
N ILE A 144 -8.14 12.29 0.38
CA ILE A 144 -6.92 11.75 1.00
C ILE A 144 -7.08 11.74 2.52
N LYS A 145 -7.50 12.84 3.14
CA LYS A 145 -7.73 12.90 4.60
C LYS A 145 -8.72 11.84 5.08
N ARG A 146 -9.85 11.67 4.39
CA ARG A 146 -10.84 10.63 4.71
C ARG A 146 -10.24 9.23 4.67
N MET A 147 -9.42 8.93 3.67
CA MET A 147 -8.72 7.65 3.57
C MET A 147 -7.74 7.45 4.73
N LEU A 148 -6.98 8.48 5.09
CA LEU A 148 -6.02 8.42 6.20
C LEU A 148 -6.70 8.29 7.57
N GLU A 149 -7.88 8.91 7.74
CA GLU A 149 -8.72 8.75 8.94
C GLU A 149 -9.30 7.34 9.03
N THR A 150 -9.66 6.73 7.89
CA THR A 150 -10.21 5.37 7.83
C THR A 150 -9.13 4.30 7.98
N TYR A 151 -7.97 4.53 7.38
CA TYR A 151 -6.82 3.62 7.34
C TYR A 151 -5.60 4.32 7.95
N PRO A 152 -5.43 4.28 9.28
CA PRO A 152 -4.39 5.05 9.97
C PRO A 152 -2.96 4.62 9.61
N HIS A 153 -2.80 3.40 9.09
CA HIS A 153 -1.53 2.89 8.59
C HIS A 153 -1.46 3.10 7.08
N ALA A 154 -0.98 4.26 6.67
CA ALA A 154 -0.88 4.66 5.29
C ALA A 154 0.51 5.19 4.95
N ILE A 155 0.98 4.88 3.75
CA ILE A 155 2.21 5.44 3.17
C ILE A 155 1.99 5.82 1.71
N TRP A 156 2.90 6.63 1.17
CA TRP A 156 2.98 6.96 -0.25
C TRP A 156 4.37 6.62 -0.79
N LEU A 157 4.43 5.81 -1.83
CA LEU A 157 5.67 5.47 -2.55
C LEU A 157 5.78 6.33 -3.80
N ASN A 158 6.86 7.10 -3.90
CA ASN A 158 7.06 8.06 -4.98
C ASN A 158 8.30 7.70 -5.83
N PRO A 159 8.14 7.43 -7.14
CA PRO A 159 9.25 7.11 -8.04
C PRO A 159 10.14 8.32 -8.40
N GLN A 160 9.69 9.55 -8.14
CA GLN A 160 10.49 10.74 -8.41
C GLN A 160 11.73 10.78 -7.51
N PRO A 161 12.90 11.20 -8.02
CA PRO A 161 14.08 11.44 -7.20
C PRO A 161 13.78 12.35 -6.02
N VAL A 162 14.20 11.95 -4.81
CA VAL A 162 13.93 12.68 -3.56
C VAL A 162 14.37 14.14 -3.62
N SER A 163 15.43 14.45 -4.37
CA SER A 163 15.90 15.82 -4.60
C SER A 163 14.86 16.73 -5.25
N MET A 164 13.91 16.18 -6.02
CA MET A 164 12.85 16.95 -6.67
C MET A 164 11.67 17.23 -5.75
N TRP A 165 11.49 16.47 -4.67
CA TRP A 165 10.32 16.61 -3.79
C TRP A 165 10.26 17.99 -3.14
N GLU A 166 11.42 18.59 -2.84
CA GLU A 166 11.51 19.94 -2.30
C GLU A 166 11.28 21.05 -3.34
N HIS A 167 11.23 20.71 -4.63
CA HIS A 167 11.05 21.66 -5.72
C HIS A 167 9.69 21.54 -6.40
N THR A 168 8.97 20.44 -6.20
CA THR A 168 7.64 20.21 -6.76
C THR A 168 6.55 20.51 -5.72
N PRO A 169 5.75 21.58 -5.87
CA PRO A 169 4.77 21.99 -4.85
C PRO A 169 3.71 20.93 -4.52
N SER A 170 3.21 20.18 -5.50
CA SER A 170 2.22 19.13 -5.26
C SER A 170 2.77 17.99 -4.40
N ILE A 171 4.02 17.58 -4.64
CA ILE A 171 4.69 16.55 -3.83
C ILE A 171 4.78 16.99 -2.36
N LYS A 172 5.12 18.26 -2.10
CA LYS A 172 5.12 18.81 -0.73
C LYS A 172 3.75 18.71 -0.07
N ILE A 173 2.70 19.10 -0.79
CA ILE A 173 1.33 19.07 -0.25
C ILE A 173 0.93 17.62 0.09
N ILE A 174 1.15 16.67 -0.81
CA ILE A 174 0.83 15.25 -0.56
C ILE A 174 1.65 14.73 0.62
N ARG A 175 2.95 14.99 0.67
CA ARG A 175 3.83 14.57 1.77
C ARG A 175 3.39 15.13 3.12
N GLN A 176 2.95 16.39 3.16
CA GLN A 176 2.36 17.01 4.35
C GLN A 176 1.02 16.36 4.74
N LEU A 177 0.14 16.06 3.77
CA LEU A 177 -1.13 15.37 4.04
C LEU A 177 -0.92 13.98 4.66
N LEU A 178 0.17 13.30 4.29
CA LEU A 178 0.56 12.00 4.83
C LEU A 178 1.39 12.08 6.12
N ASP A 179 1.57 13.26 6.71
CA ASP A 179 2.42 13.47 7.89
C ASP A 179 3.84 12.90 7.69
N GLU A 180 4.47 13.26 6.56
CA GLU A 180 5.83 12.85 6.19
C GLU A 180 6.00 11.36 5.88
N ARG A 181 4.91 10.59 5.75
CA ARG A 181 4.93 9.15 5.39
C ARG A 181 5.00 8.92 3.87
N MET A 182 5.89 9.67 3.21
CA MET A 182 6.22 9.48 1.79
C MET A 182 7.65 8.93 1.67
N PHE A 183 7.82 7.84 0.91
CA PHE A 183 9.08 7.13 0.76
C PHE A 183 9.42 6.96 -0.72
N PRO A 184 10.71 6.92 -1.10
CA PRO A 184 11.09 6.69 -2.49
C PRO A 184 10.67 5.29 -2.93
N LEU A 185 10.31 5.13 -4.19
CA LEU A 185 10.10 3.81 -4.79
C LEU A 185 11.46 3.16 -5.09
N SER A 186 12.13 2.71 -4.04
CA SER A 186 13.39 1.97 -4.06
C SER A 186 13.32 0.83 -3.02
N LEU A 187 14.27 -0.09 -3.04
CA LEU A 187 14.33 -1.16 -2.03
C LEU A 187 14.39 -0.59 -0.61
N ASP A 188 15.28 0.39 -0.37
CA ASP A 188 15.38 1.05 0.94
C ASP A 188 14.09 1.79 1.32
N GLY A 189 13.46 2.48 0.38
CA GLY A 189 12.21 3.19 0.63
C GLY A 189 11.03 2.26 0.92
N LEU A 190 10.98 1.10 0.26
CA LEU A 190 10.02 0.03 0.56
C LEU A 190 10.23 -0.50 1.97
N ASP A 191 11.46 -0.78 2.38
CA ASP A 191 11.78 -1.26 3.73
C ASP A 191 11.37 -0.24 4.80
N GLU A 192 11.70 1.03 4.62
CA GLU A 192 11.29 2.10 5.54
C GLU A 192 9.77 2.31 5.56
N GLY A 193 9.11 2.27 4.40
CA GLY A 193 7.66 2.34 4.30
C GLY A 193 6.96 1.18 5.03
N ILE A 194 7.47 -0.04 4.87
CA ILE A 194 6.94 -1.23 5.57
C ILE A 194 7.11 -1.10 7.08
N LYS A 195 8.24 -0.56 7.55
CA LYS A 195 8.44 -0.27 8.99
C LYS A 195 7.41 0.75 9.49
N ALA A 196 7.15 1.80 8.72
CA ALA A 196 6.15 2.81 9.07
C ALA A 196 4.72 2.22 9.17
N LEU A 197 4.39 1.24 8.33
CA LEU A 197 3.09 0.55 8.38
C LEU A 197 2.89 -0.35 9.62
N LYS A 198 3.97 -0.79 10.29
CA LYS A 198 3.91 -1.68 11.45
C LYS A 198 3.57 -0.95 12.76
N HIS A 199 3.86 0.33 12.85
CA HIS A 199 3.61 1.13 14.06
C HIS A 199 2.35 1.97 13.91
N ARG A 200 1.53 2.02 14.96
CA ARG A 200 0.43 2.98 15.08
C ARG A 200 1.01 4.20 15.79
N ILE A 201 0.95 5.35 15.14
CA ILE A 201 1.30 6.64 15.74
C ILE A 201 0.00 7.27 16.25
#